data_AF-A0A8J3PCI1-F1
#
_entry.id   AF-A0A8J3PCI1-F1
#
_cell.length_a   1.000
_cell.length_b   1.000
_cell.length_c   1.000
_cell.angle_alpha   90.00
_cell.angle_beta   90.00
_cell.angle_gamma   90.00
#
_symmetry.space_group_name_H-M   'P 1'
#
loop_
_entity.id
_entity.type
_entity.pdbx_description
1 polymer ?
#
loop_
_entity_poly.entity_id
_entity_poly.type
_entity_poly.pdbx_seq_one_letter_code
_entity_poly.pdbx_strand_id
1 'polypeptide(L)'
;MTDELADRLDGLAADVAGLAPALDRTAPAPVAVDVPGRLSRLAGRVDHWQRTAWSGHQDAARRLDRELTELAHGVRAAGSAYRLTEQDRGGLV
;
A
#
# COMPACT_ATOMS: atom_id res chain seq x y z
N MET A 1 14.88 19.07 7.39
CA MET A 1 15.07 18.08 6.30
C MET A 1 14.40 16.74 6.63
N THR A 2 14.68 16.12 7.78
CA THR A 2 14.03 14.85 8.17
C THR A 2 12.52 14.99 8.40
N ASP A 3 12.08 16.10 8.99
CA ASP A 3 10.64 16.35 9.20
C ASP A 3 9.91 16.57 7.87
N GLU A 4 10.47 17.38 6.95
CA GLU A 4 9.93 17.56 5.60
C GLU A 4 9.88 16.26 4.78
N LEU A 5 10.87 15.38 4.94
CA LEU A 5 10.87 14.05 4.32
C LEU A 5 9.78 13.16 4.93
N ALA A 6 9.60 13.20 6.25
CA ALA A 6 8.53 12.46 6.91
C ALA A 6 7.15 12.94 6.45
N ASP A 7 6.93 14.25 6.33
CA ASP A 7 5.67 14.81 5.86
C ASP A 7 5.37 14.40 4.41
N ARG A 8 6.39 14.35 3.54
CA ARG A 8 6.24 13.84 2.16
C ARG A 8 5.89 12.35 2.13
N LEU A 9 6.48 11.56 3.02
CA LEU A 9 6.18 10.15 3.15
C LEU A 9 4.76 9.92 3.69
N ASP A 10 4.29 10.75 4.61
CA ASP A 10 2.91 10.73 5.11
C ASP A 10 1.91 11.10 4.00
N GLY A 11 2.24 12.10 3.17
CA GLY A 11 1.44 12.43 1.99
C GLY A 11 1.36 11.26 1.00
N LEU A 12 2.49 10.60 0.72
CA LEU A 12 2.52 9.42 -0.14
C LEU A 12 1.75 8.24 0.46
N ALA A 13 1.83 8.03 1.79
CA ALA A 13 1.06 7.02 2.49
C ALA A 13 -0.45 7.31 2.37
N ALA A 14 -0.88 8.56 2.51
CA ALA A 14 -2.28 8.95 2.32
C ALA A 14 -2.76 8.71 0.87
N ASP A 15 -1.93 9.02 -0.13
CA ASP A 15 -2.24 8.73 -1.53
C ASP A 15 -2.37 7.22 -1.78
N VAL A 16 -1.48 6.41 -1.20
CA VAL A 16 -1.51 4.94 -1.30
C VAL A 16 -2.68 4.32 -0.54
N ALA A 17 -3.07 4.87 0.61
CA ALA A 17 -4.27 4.46 1.34
C ALA A 17 -5.53 4.62 0.47
N GLY A 18 -5.53 5.59 -0.46
CA GLY A 18 -6.57 5.77 -1.48
C GLY A 18 -6.60 4.69 -2.57
N LEU A 19 -5.52 3.95 -2.78
CA LEU A 19 -5.45 2.89 -3.80
C LEU A 19 -6.28 1.66 -3.43
N ALA A 20 -6.32 1.27 -2.15
CA ALA A 20 -7.10 0.10 -1.72
C ALA A 20 -8.62 0.22 -2.02
N PRO A 21 -9.31 1.32 -1.66
CA PRO A 21 -10.71 1.52 -2.02
C PRO A 21 -10.92 1.85 -3.51
N ALA A 22 -9.92 2.44 -4.19
CA ALA A 22 -9.98 2.61 -5.64
C ALA A 22 -9.92 1.26 -6.37
N LEU A 23 -9.06 0.37 -5.89
CA LEU A 23 -9.02 -0.99 -6.32
C LEU A 23 -10.37 -1.65 -6.02
N ASP A 24 -10.87 -1.64 -4.79
CA ASP A 24 -12.11 -2.36 -4.44
C ASP A 24 -13.31 -2.09 -5.39
N ARG A 25 -13.42 -0.85 -5.92
CA ARG A 25 -14.41 -0.47 -6.94
C ARG A 25 -14.24 -1.14 -8.30
N THR A 26 -13.06 -1.64 -8.63
CA THR A 26 -12.75 -2.38 -9.86
C THR A 26 -12.70 -3.89 -9.64
N ALA A 27 -13.22 -4.39 -8.51
CA ALA A 27 -13.36 -5.81 -8.25
C ALA A 27 -14.07 -6.53 -9.42
N PRO A 28 -13.56 -7.69 -9.87
CA PRO A 28 -14.17 -8.47 -10.93
C PRO A 28 -15.61 -8.83 -10.57
N ALA A 29 -16.57 -8.38 -11.39
CA ALA A 29 -17.95 -8.81 -11.24
C ALA A 29 -18.06 -10.30 -11.60
N PRO A 30 -18.75 -11.13 -10.80
CA PRO A 30 -18.99 -12.51 -11.18
C PRO A 30 -19.81 -12.55 -12.47
N VAL A 31 -19.21 -13.08 -13.54
CA VAL A 31 -19.91 -13.24 -14.81
C VAL A 31 -20.56 -14.61 -14.84
N ALA A 32 -21.88 -14.64 -14.77
CA ALA A 32 -22.65 -15.85 -15.07
C ALA A 32 -22.59 -16.09 -16.58
N VAL A 33 -21.65 -16.92 -17.02
CA VAL A 33 -21.53 -17.26 -18.44
C VAL A 33 -22.37 -18.50 -18.74
N ASP A 34 -23.52 -18.31 -19.39
CA ASP A 34 -24.42 -19.38 -19.81
C ASP A 34 -23.90 -20.01 -21.12
N VAL A 35 -22.82 -20.80 -21.02
CA VAL A 35 -22.20 -21.48 -22.18
C VAL A 35 -22.08 -22.97 -21.93
N PRO A 36 -22.53 -23.84 -22.83
CA PRO A 36 -22.45 -25.28 -22.61
C PRO A 36 -21.02 -25.82 -22.51
N GLY A 37 -20.81 -26.79 -21.62
CA GLY A 37 -19.70 -27.73 -21.68
C GLY A 37 -18.30 -27.14 -21.43
N ARG A 38 -17.39 -27.27 -22.41
CA ARG A 38 -15.97 -26.90 -22.25
C ARG A 38 -15.76 -25.39 -22.05
N LEU A 39 -16.64 -24.56 -22.60
CA LEU A 39 -16.57 -23.10 -22.47
C LEU A 39 -16.97 -22.64 -21.07
N SER A 40 -17.96 -23.26 -20.43
CA SER A 40 -18.27 -23.01 -19.01
C SER A 40 -17.08 -23.30 -18.09
N ARG A 41 -16.34 -24.39 -18.32
CA ARG A 41 -15.12 -24.70 -17.55
C ARG A 41 -14.00 -23.68 -17.77
N LEU A 42 -13.84 -23.17 -19.00
CA LEU A 42 -12.88 -22.11 -19.29
C LEU A 42 -13.29 -20.80 -18.60
N ALA A 43 -14.56 -20.42 -18.72
CA ALA A 43 -15.12 -19.24 -18.06
C ALA A 43 -14.89 -19.29 -16.54
N GLY A 44 -15.18 -20.41 -15.87
CA GLY A 44 -14.92 -20.57 -14.44
C GLY A 44 -13.44 -20.45 -14.06
N ARG A 45 -12.51 -20.92 -14.92
CA ARG A 45 -11.06 -20.73 -14.68
C ARG A 45 -10.61 -19.29 -14.86
N VAL A 46 -11.13 -18.59 -15.88
CA VAL A 46 -10.83 -17.18 -16.11
C VAL A 46 -11.36 -16.34 -14.95
N ASP A 47 -12.59 -16.58 -14.53
CA ASP A 47 -13.23 -15.91 -13.39
C ASP A 47 -12.47 -16.16 -12.07
N HIS A 48 -12.03 -17.40 -11.82
CA HIS A 48 -11.14 -17.70 -10.70
C HIS A 48 -9.79 -16.96 -10.79
N TRP A 49 -9.14 -16.98 -11.97
CA TRP A 49 -7.87 -16.30 -12.18
C TRP A 49 -7.99 -14.78 -11.96
N GLN A 50 -9.05 -14.16 -12.48
CA GLN A 50 -9.34 -12.73 -12.29
C GLN A 50 -9.48 -12.39 -10.80
N ARG A 51 -10.24 -13.17 -10.03
CA ARG A 51 -10.39 -12.96 -8.58
C ARG A 51 -9.09 -13.16 -7.81
N THR A 52 -8.30 -14.16 -8.16
CA THR A 52 -7.03 -14.43 -7.49
C THR A 52 -6.00 -13.33 -7.77
N ALA A 53 -5.87 -12.91 -9.04
CA ALA A 53 -5.03 -11.78 -9.43
C ALA A 53 -5.48 -10.48 -8.73
N TRP A 54 -6.80 -10.27 -8.69
CA TRP A 54 -7.42 -9.15 -8.00
C TRP A 54 -7.07 -9.09 -6.51
N SER A 55 -7.25 -10.20 -5.80
CA SER A 55 -6.87 -10.33 -4.38
C SER A 55 -5.38 -10.02 -4.18
N GLY A 56 -4.52 -10.53 -5.06
CA GLY A 56 -3.09 -10.25 -5.00
C GLY A 56 -2.77 -8.75 -5.14
N HIS A 57 -3.47 -8.03 -6.02
CA HIS A 57 -3.31 -6.57 -6.14
C HIS A 57 -3.79 -5.82 -4.89
N GLN A 58 -4.89 -6.25 -4.28
CA GLN A 58 -5.34 -5.65 -3.01
C GLN A 58 -4.34 -5.89 -1.88
N ASP A 59 -3.79 -7.10 -1.77
CA ASP A 59 -2.80 -7.42 -0.75
C ASP A 59 -1.49 -6.65 -0.94
N ALA A 60 -1.06 -6.47 -2.19
CA ALA A 60 0.08 -5.63 -2.52
C ALA A 60 -0.16 -4.16 -2.13
N ALA A 61 -1.35 -3.61 -2.40
CA ALA A 61 -1.70 -2.24 -2.01
C ALA A 61 -1.70 -2.06 -0.48
N ARG A 62 -2.31 -2.99 0.27
CA ARG A 62 -2.28 -3.00 1.75
C ARG A 62 -0.86 -3.12 2.30
N ARG A 63 0.00 -3.88 1.63
CA ARG A 63 1.41 -4.02 2.02
C ARG A 63 2.17 -2.71 1.81
N LEU A 64 2.00 -2.07 0.65
CA LEU A 64 2.65 -0.79 0.34
C LEU A 64 2.26 0.30 1.34
N ASP A 65 0.98 0.38 1.70
CA ASP A 65 0.46 1.30 2.72
C ASP A 65 1.20 1.16 4.07
N ARG A 66 1.35 -0.09 4.54
CA ARG A 66 2.10 -0.38 5.77
C ARG A 66 3.58 -0.01 5.65
N GLU A 67 4.23 -0.40 4.56
CA GLU A 67 5.67 -0.13 4.36
C GLU A 67 5.98 1.38 4.32
N LEU A 68 5.11 2.19 3.70
CA LEU A 68 5.25 3.64 3.68
C LEU A 68 5.03 4.27 5.06
N THR A 69 4.03 3.78 5.80
CA THR A 69 3.75 4.23 7.16
C THR A 69 4.94 3.93 8.08
N GLU A 70 5.49 2.71 8.02
CA GLU A 70 6.67 2.30 8.77
C GLU A 70 7.90 3.16 8.42
N LEU A 71 8.10 3.44 7.12
CA LEU A 71 9.19 4.31 6.66
C LEU A 71 9.07 5.73 7.21
N ALA A 72 7.87 6.33 7.18
CA ALA A 72 7.62 7.65 7.74
C ALA A 72 7.92 7.68 9.25
N HIS A 73 7.50 6.67 10.01
CA HIS A 73 7.84 6.52 11.42
C HIS A 73 9.35 6.41 11.66
N GLY A 74 10.05 5.59 10.86
CA GLY A 74 11.50 5.45 10.95
C GLY A 74 12.26 6.76 10.70
N VAL A 75 11.85 7.53 9.68
CA VAL A 75 12.46 8.83 9.37
C VAL A 75 12.25 9.83 10.51
N ARG A 76 11.05 9.89 11.11
CA ARG A 76 10.79 10.77 12.28
C ARG A 76 11.64 10.37 13.48
N ALA A 77 11.74 9.07 13.78
CA ALA A 77 12.55 8.58 14.88
C ALA A 77 14.03 8.95 14.68
N ALA A 78 14.59 8.73 13.49
CA ALA A 78 15.95 9.13 13.17
C ALA A 78 16.17 10.65 13.29
N GLY A 79 15.20 11.45 12.81
CA GLY A 79 15.23 12.91 12.95
C GLY A 79 15.21 13.39 14.40
N SER A 80 14.42 12.75 15.26
CA SER A 80 14.39 13.07 16.70
C SER A 80 15.70 12.70 17.41
N ALA A 81 16.28 11.53 17.10
CA ALA A 81 17.54 11.09 17.66
C ALA A 81 18.69 12.04 17.26
N TYR A 82 18.74 12.46 16.00
CA TYR A 82 19.74 13.41 15.51
C TYR A 82 19.65 14.77 16.24
N ARG A 83 18.44 15.33 16.39
CA ARG A 83 18.22 16.58 17.14
C ARG A 83 18.69 16.48 18.58
N LEU A 84 18.42 15.37 19.26
CA LEU A 84 18.86 15.14 20.63
C LEU A 84 20.39 15.13 20.73
N THR A 85 21.08 14.45 19.81
CA THR A 85 22.55 14.41 19.79
C THR A 85 23.21 15.76 19.46
N GLU A 86 22.60 16.58 18.61
CA GLU A 86 23.09 17.94 18.33
C GLU A 86 22.89 18.87 19.54
N GLN A 87 21.78 18.73 20.26
CA GLN A 87 21.48 19.54 21.44
C GLN A 87 22.45 19.26 22.60
N ASP A 88 22.80 18.00 22.83
CA ASP A 88 23.83 17.61 23.81
C ASP A 88 25.22 18.14 23.44
N ARG A 89 25.52 18.26 22.14
CA ARG A 89 26.79 18.78 21.64
C ARG A 89 26.89 20.30 21.74
N GLY A 90 25.80 21.01 21.51
CA GLY A 90 25.72 22.47 21.60
C GLY A 90 25.69 23.01 23.04
N GLY A 91 25.33 22.19 24.03
CA GLY A 91 25.34 22.54 25.46
C GLY A 91 26.72 22.45 26.14
N LEU A 92 27.75 21.99 25.43
CA LEU A 92 29.12 21.81 25.93
C LEU A 92 30.09 22.93 25.50
N VAL A 93 29.59 24.05 24.97
CA VAL A 93 30.38 25.24 24.56
C VAL A 93 29.97 26.46 25.37
#